data_AF-A0A1F8M321-F1
#
_entry.id   AF-A0A1F8M321-F1
#
_cell.length_a   1.000
_cell.length_b   1.000
_cell.length_c   1.000
_cell.angle_alpha   90.00
_cell.angle_beta   90.00
_cell.angle_gamma   90.00
#
_symmetry.space_group_name_H-M   'P 1'
#
loop_
_entity.id
_entity.type
_entity.pdbx_description
1 polymer ?
#
loop_
_entity_poly.entity_id
_entity_poly.type
_entity_poly.pdbx_seq_one_letter_code
_entity_poly.pdbx_strand_id
1 'polypeptide(L)'
;MDIGSIFLILGFFIPVVIFISRPLLERSNARASYSEQEESTLLAERDQLVAAIQELDDDYNLGKIPSENYPSQRMTLLQNGADILRKIDAYQIAPASLTAEDRMEAAIVAHRQTLDAPLAAVKKNGYAVPPVPDDDLEQRIAIRRRTMSGKAGGFCPKCGRPVQASDHFCPKCGATLV
;
A
#
# COMPACT_ATOMS: atom_id res chain seq x y z
N MET A 1 -39.17 -31.74 34.76
CA MET A 1 -37.73 -31.75 34.42
C MET A 1 -37.04 -30.82 35.37
N ASP A 2 -35.99 -31.29 36.03
CA ASP A 2 -35.20 -30.46 36.93
C ASP A 2 -34.61 -29.27 36.18
N ILE A 3 -34.64 -28.10 36.81
CA ILE A 3 -34.17 -26.86 36.20
C ILE A 3 -32.70 -26.99 35.71
N GLY A 4 -31.91 -27.82 36.40
CA GLY A 4 -30.52 -28.11 36.05
C GLY A 4 -30.34 -28.84 34.71
N SER A 5 -31.27 -29.72 34.31
CA SER A 5 -31.14 -30.43 33.02
C SER A 5 -31.39 -29.50 31.84
N ILE A 6 -32.28 -28.52 32.01
CA ILE A 6 -32.59 -27.52 30.99
C ILE A 6 -31.35 -26.65 30.70
N PHE A 7 -30.63 -26.22 31.74
CA PHE A 7 -29.40 -25.43 31.57
C PHE A 7 -28.28 -26.19 30.88
N LEU A 8 -28.10 -27.48 31.17
CA LEU A 8 -27.09 -28.31 30.50
C LEU A 8 -27.38 -28.50 29.01
N ILE A 9 -28.64 -28.76 28.66
CA ILE A 9 -29.05 -28.91 27.26
C ILE A 9 -28.80 -27.61 26.51
N LEU A 10 -29.23 -26.47 27.06
CA LEU A 10 -29.09 -25.17 26.40
C LEU A 10 -27.62 -24.73 26.27
N GLY A 11 -26.79 -25.01 27.28
CA GLY A 11 -25.36 -24.71 27.26
C GLY A 11 -24.59 -25.45 26.16
N PHE A 12 -25.01 -26.66 25.81
CA PHE A 12 -24.41 -27.43 24.71
C PHE A 12 -25.07 -27.14 23.36
N PHE A 13 -26.38 -26.92 23.35
CA PHE A 13 -27.14 -26.73 22.11
C PHE A 13 -26.82 -25.39 21.42
N ILE A 14 -26.68 -24.31 22.17
CA ILE A 14 -26.36 -22.99 21.62
C ILE A 14 -25.06 -22.97 20.80
N PRO A 15 -23.90 -23.41 21.31
CA PRO A 15 -22.66 -23.38 20.53
C PRO A 15 -22.72 -24.31 19.31
N VAL A 16 -23.40 -25.46 19.42
CA VAL A 16 -23.60 -26.38 18.29
C VAL A 16 -24.44 -25.71 17.19
N VAL A 17 -25.54 -25.06 17.57
CA VAL A 17 -26.37 -24.31 16.62
C VAL A 17 -25.61 -23.18 15.97
N ILE A 18 -24.81 -22.42 16.72
CA ILE A 18 -23.96 -21.34 16.17
C ILE A 18 -22.93 -21.91 15.19
N PHE A 19 -22.28 -23.03 15.52
CA PHE A 19 -21.31 -23.69 14.67
C PHE A 19 -21.93 -24.20 13.36
N ILE A 20 -23.13 -24.80 13.43
CA ILE A 20 -23.87 -25.28 12.24
C ILE A 20 -24.44 -24.11 11.42
N SER A 21 -24.76 -22.98 12.06
CA SER A 21 -25.31 -21.81 11.38
C SER A 21 -24.23 -20.96 10.69
N ARG A 22 -22.99 -20.99 11.18
CA ARG A 22 -21.85 -20.30 10.56
C ARG A 22 -21.69 -20.54 9.04
N PRO A 23 -21.68 -21.77 8.51
CA PRO A 23 -21.51 -22.00 7.07
C PRO A 23 -22.65 -21.42 6.21
N LEU A 24 -23.82 -21.14 6.79
CA LEU A 24 -24.93 -20.49 6.10
C LEU A 24 -24.78 -18.96 6.06
N LEU A 25 -24.16 -18.37 7.07
CA LEU A 25 -23.82 -16.94 7.16
C LEU A 25 -22.51 -16.60 6.43
N GLU A 26 -21.54 -17.52 6.40
CA GLU A 26 -20.22 -17.37 5.75
C GLU A 26 -20.24 -17.70 4.24
N ARG A 27 -21.42 -17.85 3.61
CA ARG A 27 -21.54 -18.04 2.14
C ARG A 27 -20.87 -16.92 1.33
N SER A 28 -20.63 -15.74 1.90
CA SER A 28 -19.82 -14.69 1.27
C SER A 28 -18.37 -15.10 1.07
N ASN A 29 -17.78 -15.87 2.01
CA ASN A 29 -16.38 -16.30 1.93
C ASN A 29 -16.17 -17.38 0.87
N ALA A 30 -17.16 -18.26 0.66
CA ALA A 30 -17.12 -19.22 -0.44
C ALA A 30 -17.15 -18.52 -1.82
N ARG A 31 -17.83 -17.37 -1.92
CA ARG A 31 -17.87 -16.56 -3.14
C ARG A 31 -16.55 -15.82 -3.38
N ALA A 32 -15.93 -15.29 -2.32
CA ALA A 32 -14.60 -14.68 -2.38
C ALA A 32 -13.53 -15.71 -2.81
N SER A 33 -13.57 -16.92 -2.23
CA SER A 33 -12.68 -18.02 -2.64
C SER A 33 -12.89 -18.46 -4.08
N TYR A 34 -14.14 -18.45 -4.58
CA TYR A 34 -14.44 -18.76 -5.98
C TYR A 34 -13.92 -17.69 -6.94
N SER A 35 -14.09 -16.39 -6.63
CA SER A 35 -13.54 -15.30 -7.45
C SER A 35 -12.01 -15.27 -7.46
N GLU A 36 -11.36 -15.52 -6.32
CA GLU A 36 -9.89 -15.63 -6.23
C GLU A 36 -9.36 -16.81 -7.05
N GLN A 37 -10.09 -17.93 -7.05
CA GLN A 37 -9.73 -19.09 -7.85
C GLN A 37 -9.90 -18.80 -9.36
N GLU A 38 -10.98 -18.16 -9.78
CA GLU A 38 -11.17 -17.72 -11.17
C GLU A 38 -10.06 -16.76 -11.62
N GLU A 39 -9.69 -15.77 -10.81
CA GLU A 39 -8.60 -14.85 -11.10
C GLU A 39 -7.26 -15.60 -11.24
N SER A 40 -6.97 -16.51 -10.31
CA SER A 40 -5.77 -17.35 -10.35
C SER A 40 -5.70 -18.19 -11.62
N THR A 41 -6.83 -18.73 -12.08
CA THR A 41 -6.89 -19.49 -13.34
C THR A 41 -6.63 -18.61 -14.56
N LEU A 42 -7.21 -17.40 -14.61
CA LEU A 42 -6.97 -16.46 -15.71
C LEU A 42 -5.51 -15.98 -15.77
N LEU A 43 -4.89 -15.78 -14.62
CA LEU A 43 -3.47 -15.41 -14.55
C LEU A 43 -2.56 -16.55 -15.05
N ALA A 44 -2.89 -17.80 -14.71
CA ALA A 44 -2.17 -18.96 -15.22
C ALA A 44 -2.32 -19.14 -16.74
N GLU A 45 -3.53 -18.92 -17.29
CA GLU A 45 -3.76 -18.93 -18.74
C GLU A 45 -2.93 -17.86 -19.46
N ARG A 46 -2.81 -16.67 -18.86
CA ARG A 46 -1.97 -15.59 -19.39
C ARG A 46 -0.49 -15.98 -19.41
N ASP A 47 0.03 -16.56 -18.34
CA ASP A 47 1.43 -17.02 -18.29
C ASP A 47 1.69 -18.14 -19.31
N GLN A 48 0.75 -19.07 -19.47
CA GLN A 48 0.83 -20.13 -20.48
C GLN A 48 0.85 -19.56 -21.90
N LEU A 49 0.02 -18.56 -22.20
CA LEU A 49 -0.01 -17.95 -23.53
C LEU A 49 1.27 -17.17 -23.83
N VAL A 50 1.83 -16.46 -22.85
CA VAL A 50 3.12 -15.77 -23.00
C VAL A 50 4.22 -16.76 -23.32
N ALA A 51 4.27 -17.90 -22.61
CA ALA A 51 5.22 -18.96 -22.89
C ALA A 51 5.05 -19.53 -24.32
N ALA A 52 3.80 -19.73 -24.77
CA ALA A 52 3.52 -20.23 -26.11
C ALA A 52 3.95 -19.25 -27.23
N ILE A 53 3.75 -17.94 -27.04
CA ILE A 53 4.23 -16.93 -27.99
C ILE A 53 5.77 -16.93 -28.03
N GLN A 54 6.41 -17.01 -26.86
CA GLN A 54 7.86 -17.06 -26.78
C GLN A 54 8.42 -18.30 -27.47
N GLU A 55 7.83 -19.48 -27.24
CA GLU A 55 8.24 -20.72 -27.91
C GLU A 55 8.06 -20.64 -29.43
N LEU A 56 6.96 -20.05 -29.91
CA LEU A 56 6.74 -19.81 -31.33
C LEU A 56 7.80 -18.89 -31.94
N ASP A 57 8.12 -17.79 -31.26
CA ASP A 57 9.14 -16.84 -31.68
C ASP A 57 10.54 -17.51 -31.69
N ASP A 58 10.84 -18.33 -30.69
CA ASP A 58 12.08 -19.10 -30.60
C ASP A 58 12.18 -20.12 -31.76
N ASP A 59 11.14 -20.90 -32.00
CA ASP A 59 11.11 -21.90 -33.07
C ASP A 59 11.24 -21.28 -34.47
N TYR A 60 10.69 -20.09 -34.68
CA TYR A 60 10.92 -19.30 -35.90
C TYR A 60 12.36 -18.82 -36.01
N ASN A 61 12.94 -18.27 -34.93
CA ASN A 61 14.33 -17.83 -34.89
C ASN A 61 15.32 -19.00 -35.11
N LEU A 62 14.97 -20.20 -34.66
CA LEU A 62 15.70 -21.45 -34.88
C LEU A 62 15.50 -22.03 -36.29
N GLY A 63 14.62 -21.43 -37.11
CA GLY A 63 14.34 -21.88 -38.47
C GLY A 63 13.53 -23.19 -38.56
N LYS A 64 12.88 -23.61 -37.46
CA LYS A 64 12.01 -24.79 -37.46
C LYS A 64 10.65 -24.51 -38.12
N ILE A 65 10.23 -23.25 -38.13
CA ILE A 65 8.93 -22.82 -38.67
C ILE A 65 9.15 -21.97 -39.93
N PRO A 66 8.46 -22.27 -41.04
CA PRO A 66 8.53 -21.48 -42.26
C PRO A 66 7.95 -20.06 -42.09
N SER A 67 8.50 -19.10 -42.83
CA SER A 67 8.06 -17.70 -42.83
C SER A 67 6.60 -17.48 -43.23
N GLU A 68 6.01 -18.42 -43.95
CA GLU A 68 4.62 -18.33 -44.42
C GLU A 68 3.63 -18.66 -43.28
N ASN A 69 4.04 -19.51 -42.33
CA ASN A 69 3.17 -20.04 -41.28
C ASN A 69 3.28 -19.27 -39.95
N TYR A 70 4.45 -18.69 -39.67
CA TYR A 70 4.69 -17.90 -38.46
C TYR A 70 3.69 -16.74 -38.23
N PRO A 71 3.44 -15.84 -39.20
CA PRO A 71 2.64 -14.64 -38.95
C PRO A 71 1.16 -14.96 -38.63
N SER A 72 0.59 -16.01 -39.23
CA SER A 72 -0.79 -16.42 -38.97
C SER A 72 -0.96 -17.04 -37.58
N GLN A 73 -0.02 -17.89 -37.16
CA GLN A 73 -0.01 -18.50 -35.83
C GLN A 73 0.19 -17.44 -34.73
N ARG A 74 1.13 -16.51 -34.94
CA ARG A 74 1.40 -15.43 -33.99
C ARG A 74 0.20 -14.49 -33.85
N MET A 75 -0.48 -14.15 -34.94
CA MET A 75 -1.68 -13.33 -34.89
C MET A 75 -2.79 -14.00 -34.05
N THR A 76 -2.97 -15.30 -34.20
CA THR A 76 -3.98 -16.06 -33.44
C THR A 76 -3.68 -16.05 -31.94
N LEU A 77 -2.42 -16.28 -31.55
CA LEU A 77 -2.01 -16.22 -30.15
C LEU A 77 -2.18 -14.81 -29.56
N LEU A 78 -1.84 -13.76 -30.32
CA LEU A 78 -2.03 -12.38 -29.87
C LEU A 78 -3.51 -12.02 -29.66
N GLN A 79 -4.40 -12.48 -30.55
CA GLN A 79 -5.84 -12.29 -30.39
C GLN A 79 -6.35 -12.98 -29.12
N ASN A 80 -5.96 -14.24 -28.90
CA ASN A 80 -6.31 -14.96 -27.67
C ASN A 80 -5.81 -14.23 -26.41
N GLY A 81 -4.61 -13.64 -26.47
CA GLY A 81 -4.04 -12.87 -25.37
C GLY A 81 -4.79 -11.58 -25.07
N ALA A 82 -5.21 -10.86 -26.10
CA ALA A 82 -6.04 -9.68 -25.92
C ALA A 82 -7.39 -10.02 -25.26
N ASP A 83 -7.96 -11.18 -25.57
CA ASP A 83 -9.22 -11.63 -24.98
C ASP A 83 -9.06 -12.06 -23.51
N ILE A 84 -7.99 -12.77 -23.16
CA ILE A 84 -7.69 -13.13 -21.77
C ILE A 84 -7.43 -11.88 -20.92
N LEU A 85 -6.63 -10.93 -21.42
CA LEU A 85 -6.37 -9.66 -20.72
C LEU A 85 -7.65 -8.86 -20.48
N ARG A 86 -8.56 -8.81 -21.46
CA ARG A 86 -9.87 -8.15 -21.29
C ARG A 86 -10.71 -8.81 -20.19
N LYS A 87 -10.64 -10.14 -20.04
CA LYS A 87 -11.31 -10.85 -18.93
C LYS A 87 -10.70 -10.45 -17.59
N ILE A 88 -9.37 -10.43 -17.47
CA ILE A 88 -8.67 -10.04 -16.24
C ILE A 88 -9.02 -8.61 -15.85
N ASP A 89 -9.01 -7.67 -16.80
CA ASP A 89 -9.40 -6.28 -16.56
C ASP A 89 -10.84 -6.18 -16.03
N ALA A 90 -11.76 -7.03 -16.53
CA ALA A 90 -13.14 -7.05 -16.04
C ALA A 90 -13.26 -7.47 -14.56
N TYR A 91 -12.41 -8.38 -14.08
CA TYR A 91 -12.37 -8.78 -12.67
C TYR A 91 -11.69 -7.73 -11.78
N GLN A 92 -10.65 -7.04 -12.27
CA GLN A 92 -9.98 -5.97 -11.52
C GLN A 92 -10.83 -4.69 -11.42
N ILE A 93 -11.69 -4.43 -12.40
CA ILE A 93 -12.57 -3.25 -12.43
C ILE A 93 -13.91 -3.51 -11.73
N ALA A 94 -14.31 -4.78 -11.57
CA ALA A 94 -15.48 -5.11 -10.76
C ALA A 94 -15.23 -4.66 -9.31
N PRO A 95 -16.04 -3.72 -8.76
CA PRO A 95 -15.82 -3.20 -7.43
C PRO A 95 -15.99 -4.34 -6.43
N ALA A 96 -14.87 -4.90 -5.99
CA ALA A 96 -14.85 -5.75 -4.82
C ALA A 96 -15.44 -4.91 -3.68
N SER A 97 -16.55 -5.42 -3.13
CA SER A 97 -17.14 -4.92 -1.90
C SER A 97 -16.05 -4.80 -0.83
N LEU A 98 -15.63 -3.58 -0.53
CA LEU A 98 -14.65 -3.21 0.51
C LEU A 98 -13.67 -4.33 0.83
N THR A 99 -12.65 -4.46 -0.01
CA THR A 99 -11.50 -5.34 0.24
C THR A 99 -10.87 -5.04 1.60
N ALA A 100 -10.04 -5.95 2.12
CA ALA A 100 -9.32 -5.70 3.37
C ALA A 100 -8.44 -4.43 3.26
N GLU A 101 -7.95 -4.19 2.05
CA GLU A 101 -7.21 -3.02 1.59
C GLU A 101 -8.08 -1.75 1.69
N ASP A 102 -9.31 -1.76 1.17
CA ASP A 102 -10.23 -0.60 1.27
C ASP A 102 -10.61 -0.28 2.72
N ARG A 103 -10.77 -1.30 3.58
CA ARG A 103 -11.02 -1.11 5.02
C ARG A 103 -9.82 -0.50 5.71
N MET A 104 -8.61 -0.88 5.30
CA MET A 104 -7.37 -0.33 5.83
C MET A 104 -7.18 1.12 5.38
N GLU A 105 -7.43 1.42 4.10
CA GLU A 105 -7.39 2.79 3.58
C GLU A 105 -8.43 3.68 4.25
N ALA A 106 -9.66 3.20 4.44
CA ALA A 106 -10.69 3.92 5.18
C ALA A 106 -10.28 4.18 6.64
N ALA A 107 -9.64 3.21 7.31
CA ALA A 107 -9.10 3.38 8.66
C ALA A 107 -7.96 4.42 8.69
N ILE A 108 -7.09 4.45 7.69
CA ILE A 108 -6.01 5.45 7.56
C ILE A 108 -6.59 6.85 7.31
N VAL A 109 -7.62 6.98 6.45
CA VAL A 109 -8.30 8.25 6.18
C VAL A 109 -9.01 8.76 7.44
N ALA A 110 -9.73 7.90 8.16
CA ALA A 110 -10.35 8.26 9.43
C ALA A 110 -9.29 8.70 10.46
N HIS A 111 -8.14 8.02 10.54
CA HIS A 111 -7.05 8.40 11.42
C HIS A 111 -6.44 9.76 11.04
N ARG A 112 -6.23 10.05 9.75
CA ARG A 112 -5.78 11.38 9.29
C ARG A 112 -6.76 12.48 9.66
N GLN A 113 -8.06 12.25 9.46
CA GLN A 113 -9.09 13.24 9.83
C GLN A 113 -9.11 13.51 11.34
N THR A 114 -8.87 12.52 12.19
CA THR A 114 -8.73 12.74 13.64
C THR A 114 -7.48 13.53 14.02
N LEU A 115 -6.39 13.39 13.26
CA LEU A 115 -5.14 14.13 13.50
C LEU A 115 -5.21 15.58 12.97
N ASP A 116 -5.95 15.84 11.90
CA ASP A 116 -6.07 17.17 11.31
C ASP A 116 -7.05 18.11 12.04
N ALA A 117 -7.89 17.59 12.94
CA ALA A 117 -9.00 18.35 13.55
C ALA A 117 -8.68 19.33 14.69
N PRO A 118 -7.40 19.54 15.11
CA PRO A 118 -7.04 20.85 15.68
C PRO A 118 -5.64 21.38 15.30
N LEU A 119 -5.02 20.93 14.21
CA LEU A 119 -3.69 21.42 13.80
C LEU A 119 -3.70 22.73 12.99
N ALA A 120 -4.88 23.24 12.61
CA ALA A 120 -5.00 24.48 11.84
C ALA A 120 -4.57 25.75 12.60
N ALA A 121 -4.51 25.71 13.95
CA ALA A 121 -4.06 26.85 14.77
C ALA A 121 -2.55 26.85 15.06
N VAL A 122 -1.85 25.73 14.83
CA VAL A 122 -0.45 25.54 15.27
C VAL A 122 0.58 25.86 14.16
N LYS A 123 0.16 25.91 12.89
CA LYS A 123 1.03 26.11 11.71
C LYS A 123 1.48 27.56 11.43
N LYS A 124 1.54 28.45 12.44
CA LYS A 124 2.17 29.78 12.23
C LYS A 124 3.65 29.84 12.56
N ASN A 125 4.16 28.96 13.40
CA ASN A 125 5.59 28.84 13.67
C ASN A 125 5.99 27.38 13.43
N GLY A 126 6.81 27.13 12.41
CA GLY A 126 7.33 25.80 12.14
C GLY A 126 7.95 25.21 13.42
N TYR A 127 7.71 23.90 13.64
CA TYR A 127 8.15 23.10 14.79
C TYR A 127 7.31 23.23 16.07
N ALA A 128 6.04 22.81 16.00
CA ALA A 128 5.31 22.42 17.20
C ALA A 128 4.92 20.95 17.06
N VAL A 129 5.82 20.09 17.54
CA VAL A 129 5.52 18.72 17.94
C VAL A 129 4.74 18.82 19.27
N PRO A 130 3.65 18.05 19.48
CA PRO A 130 2.93 18.06 20.75
C PRO A 130 3.88 17.69 21.90
N PRO A 131 3.75 18.29 23.09
CA PRO A 131 4.60 17.95 24.22
C PRO A 131 4.29 16.53 24.68
N VAL A 132 5.13 15.58 24.28
CA VAL A 132 5.18 14.25 24.90
C VAL A 132 5.87 14.43 26.25
N PRO A 133 5.23 14.06 27.38
CA PRO A 133 5.88 14.11 28.67
C PRO A 133 6.97 13.02 28.67
N ASP A 134 8.22 13.45 28.88
CA ASP A 134 9.45 12.65 29.00
C ASP A 134 10.27 12.35 27.73
N ASP A 135 10.30 13.26 26.74
CA ASP A 135 11.32 13.19 25.69
C ASP A 135 12.63 13.89 26.09
N ASP A 136 13.52 13.16 26.79
CA ASP A 136 14.94 13.53 27.00
C ASP A 136 15.60 14.00 25.68
N LEU A 137 15.19 13.39 24.56
CA LEU A 137 15.63 13.78 23.23
C LEU A 137 15.30 15.23 22.88
N GLU A 138 14.06 15.68 23.14
CA GLU A 138 13.64 17.06 22.87
C GLU A 138 14.34 18.06 23.80
N GLN A 139 14.61 17.68 25.04
CA GLN A 139 15.44 18.49 25.93
C GLN A 139 16.87 18.63 25.41
N ARG A 140 17.48 17.54 24.94
CA ARG A 140 18.82 17.53 24.34
C ARG A 140 18.88 18.35 23.06
N ILE A 141 17.84 18.30 22.21
CA ILE A 141 17.72 19.13 21.00
C ILE A 141 17.54 20.61 21.37
N ALA A 142 16.70 20.93 22.36
CA ALA A 142 16.47 22.30 22.81
C ALA A 142 17.73 22.94 23.39
N ILE A 143 18.47 22.20 24.22
CA ILE A 143 19.78 22.65 24.74
C ILE A 143 20.73 22.92 23.58
N ARG A 144 20.81 22.02 22.60
CA ARG A 144 21.69 22.18 21.43
C ARG A 144 21.29 23.37 20.55
N ARG A 145 20.00 23.63 20.35
CA ARG A 145 19.54 24.81 19.60
C ARG A 145 19.90 26.12 20.30
N ARG A 146 19.83 26.16 21.64
CA ARG A 146 20.24 27.33 22.42
C ARG A 146 21.75 27.56 22.35
N THR A 147 22.56 26.50 22.39
CA THR A 147 24.03 26.65 22.27
C THR A 147 24.46 27.04 20.85
N MET A 148 23.73 26.61 19.82
CA MET A 148 24.01 26.98 18.42
C MET A 148 23.41 28.33 18.00
N SER A 149 22.54 28.96 18.82
CA SER A 149 22.06 30.33 18.56
C SER A 149 23.11 31.39 18.96
N GLY A 150 24.35 31.18 18.49
CA GLY A 150 25.48 32.06 18.73
C GLY A 150 25.38 33.38 17.95
N LYS A 151 26.20 34.35 18.39
CA LYS A 151 26.33 35.72 17.86
C LYS A 151 26.26 35.78 16.33
N ALA A 152 25.54 36.79 15.82
CA ALA A 152 25.45 37.07 14.39
C ALA A 152 26.85 37.31 13.81
N GLY A 153 27.23 36.49 12.81
CA GLY A 153 28.53 36.52 12.14
C GLY A 153 28.54 37.39 10.88
N GLY A 154 27.53 38.25 10.72
CA GLY A 154 27.36 39.10 9.54
C GLY A 154 26.58 38.43 8.41
N PHE A 155 26.93 38.75 7.16
CA PHE A 155 26.24 38.28 5.96
C PHE A 155 27.20 37.51 5.04
N CYS A 156 26.69 36.46 4.39
CA CYS A 156 27.45 35.68 3.41
C CYS A 156 27.82 36.54 2.19
N PRO A 157 29.10 36.58 1.76
CA PRO A 157 29.53 37.39 0.62
C PRO A 157 28.97 36.90 -0.73
N LYS A 158 28.58 35.63 -0.84
CA LYS A 158 28.08 35.03 -2.09
C LYS A 158 26.56 35.21 -2.28
N CYS A 159 25.78 35.14 -1.20
CA CYS A 159 24.31 35.15 -1.30
C CYS A 159 23.60 36.23 -0.47
N GLY A 160 24.36 37.03 0.29
CA GLY A 160 23.84 38.15 1.10
C GLY A 160 22.97 37.75 2.29
N ARG A 161 22.85 36.46 2.62
CA ARG A 161 22.02 36.00 3.75
C ARG A 161 22.80 36.05 5.07
N PRO A 162 22.12 36.31 6.20
CA PRO A 162 22.78 36.34 7.49
C PRO A 162 23.36 34.97 7.84
N VAL A 163 24.53 34.96 8.45
CA VAL A 163 25.28 33.77 8.87
C VAL A 163 25.70 33.91 10.33
N GLN A 164 25.90 32.80 11.02
CA GLN A 164 26.36 32.82 12.41
C GLN A 164 27.90 32.85 12.46
N ALA A 165 28.46 33.41 13.53
CA ALA A 165 29.92 33.52 13.67
C ALA A 165 30.62 32.15 13.76
N SER A 166 29.89 31.09 14.09
CA SER A 166 30.37 29.71 14.14
C SER A 166 30.23 28.95 12.80
N ASP A 167 29.61 29.54 11.79
CA ASP A 167 29.38 28.86 10.51
C ASP A 167 30.65 28.89 9.65
N HIS A 168 31.25 27.74 9.39
CA HIS A 168 32.32 27.61 8.37
C HIS A 168 31.79 27.60 6.94
N PHE A 169 30.48 27.33 6.77
CA PHE A 169 29.81 27.28 5.49
C PHE A 169 28.45 27.97 5.60
N CYS A 170 28.05 28.71 4.56
CA CYS A 170 26.74 29.33 4.54
C CYS A 170 25.64 28.26 4.46
N PRO A 171 24.69 28.21 5.42
CA PRO A 171 23.63 27.18 5.46
C PRO A 171 22.62 27.29 4.30
N LYS A 172 22.72 28.35 3.49
CA LYS A 172 21.78 28.63 2.40
C LYS A 172 22.36 28.47 1.01
N CYS A 173 23.66 28.69 0.80
CA CYS A 173 24.28 28.55 -0.51
C CYS A 173 25.52 27.64 -0.51
N GLY A 174 25.91 27.09 0.64
CA GLY A 174 27.04 26.18 0.80
C GLY A 174 28.42 26.82 0.62
N ALA A 175 28.51 28.15 0.45
CA ALA A 175 29.78 28.83 0.30
C ALA A 175 30.60 28.77 1.59
N THR A 176 31.91 28.51 1.49
CA THR A 176 32.84 28.59 2.61
C THR A 176 32.93 30.03 3.14
N LEU A 177 32.76 30.18 4.45
CA LEU A 177 32.94 31.43 5.18
C LEU A 177 34.31 31.27 5.86
N VAL A 178 35.35 31.82 5.23
CA VAL A 178 36.73 31.84 5.76
C VAL A 178 36.92 33.16 6.50
#